data_AF-C9RNH5-F1
#
_entry.id   AF-C9RNH5-F1
#
_cell.length_a   1.000
_cell.length_b   1.000
_cell.length_c   1.000
_cell.angle_alpha   90.00
_cell.angle_beta   90.00
_cell.angle_gamma   90.00
#
_symmetry.space_group_name_H-M   'P 1'
#
loop_
_entity.id
_entity.type
_entity.pdbx_description
1 polymer ?
#
loop_
_entity_poly.entity_id
_entity_poly.type
_entity_poly.pdbx_seq_one_letter_code
_entity_poly.pdbx_strand_id
1 'polypeptide(L)'
;MGCLGNLIKIFLGIIMIIIMLIVGYKLIFDPYRPESPNSCWSHRPVAEETYSKSDDGEYKAKEENYDFRTNVPVQVGENHDYIMENTFQKPGVVMELTPNLESGLIYVIKVFKSQLGEDFAPTITSAHDSFDKHDRWSKHRTGRAVDIRLNDLPLKEKRRVVKILQGTLPKEYKVEWESQGTVNEHLHFQSRH
;
A
#
# COMPACT_ATOMS: atom_id res chain seq x y z
N MET A 1 16.58 -61.45 0.79
CA MET A 1 15.62 -60.39 0.36
C MET A 1 15.33 -59.32 1.42
N GLY A 2 15.78 -59.44 2.67
CA GLY A 2 15.46 -58.45 3.74
C GLY A 2 16.18 -57.10 3.67
N CYS A 3 17.40 -57.02 3.12
CA CYS A 3 18.14 -55.75 3.04
C CYS A 3 17.52 -54.74 2.05
N LEU A 4 16.98 -55.21 0.93
CA LEU A 4 16.38 -54.33 -0.08
C LEU A 4 15.07 -53.69 0.42
N GLY A 5 14.25 -54.46 1.15
CA GLY A 5 13.02 -53.96 1.75
C GLY A 5 13.25 -52.90 2.83
N ASN A 6 14.34 -53.01 3.60
CA ASN A 6 14.69 -52.00 4.59
C ASN A 6 15.26 -50.72 3.95
N LEU A 7 16.04 -50.86 2.86
CA LEU A 7 16.57 -49.72 2.12
C LEU A 7 15.46 -48.85 1.51
N ILE A 8 14.43 -49.49 0.93
CA ILE A 8 13.28 -48.80 0.33
C ILE A 8 12.49 -48.02 1.39
N LYS A 9 12.29 -48.61 2.58
CA LYS A 9 11.59 -47.93 3.69
C LYS A 9 12.33 -46.69 4.17
N ILE A 10 13.66 -46.75 4.26
CA ILE A 10 14.48 -45.60 4.64
C ILE A 10 14.35 -44.49 3.60
N PHE A 11 14.41 -44.83 2.30
CA PHE A 11 14.27 -43.86 1.21
C PHE A 11 12.90 -43.16 1.22
N LEU A 12 11.81 -43.93 1.40
CA LEU A 12 10.46 -43.37 1.48
C LEU A 12 10.29 -42.44 2.70
N GLY A 13 10.89 -42.79 3.84
CA GLY A 13 10.89 -41.95 5.04
C GLY A 13 11.60 -40.61 4.81
N ILE A 14 12.75 -40.61 4.16
CA ILE A 14 13.50 -39.39 3.82
C ILE A 14 12.70 -38.52 2.85
N ILE A 15 12.08 -39.11 1.82
CA ILE A 15 11.25 -38.37 0.86
C ILE A 15 10.06 -37.71 1.56
N MET A 16 9.38 -38.41 2.48
CA MET A 16 8.27 -37.83 3.25
C MET A 16 8.73 -36.66 4.12
N ILE A 17 9.88 -36.76 4.78
CA ILE A 17 10.45 -35.65 5.56
C ILE A 17 10.76 -34.45 4.66
N ILE A 18 11.35 -34.68 3.48
CA ILE A 18 11.63 -33.60 2.51
C ILE A 18 10.33 -32.94 2.03
N ILE A 19 9.28 -33.71 1.73
CA ILE A 19 7.97 -33.16 1.35
C ILE A 19 7.38 -32.35 2.49
N MET A 20 7.41 -32.85 3.73
CA MET A 20 6.91 -32.10 4.89
C MET A 20 7.72 -30.82 5.14
N LEU A 21 9.03 -30.82 4.88
CA LEU A 21 9.86 -29.63 4.95
C LEU A 21 9.53 -28.65 3.82
N ILE A 22 9.29 -29.10 2.59
CA ILE A 22 8.91 -28.24 1.46
C ILE A 22 7.51 -27.65 1.66
N VAL A 23 6.54 -28.46 2.08
CA VAL A 23 5.17 -28.03 2.36
C VAL A 23 5.15 -27.13 3.59
N GLY A 24 5.85 -27.49 4.66
CA GLY A 24 6.00 -26.65 5.84
C GLY A 24 6.70 -25.33 5.53
N TYR A 25 7.76 -25.36 4.71
CA TYR A 25 8.42 -24.16 4.22
C TYR A 25 7.47 -23.30 3.39
N LYS A 26 6.69 -23.88 2.47
CA LYS A 26 5.65 -23.12 1.75
C LYS A 26 4.58 -22.57 2.69
N LEU A 27 4.08 -23.33 3.66
CA LEU A 27 3.05 -22.81 4.56
C LEU A 27 3.58 -21.74 5.54
N ILE A 28 4.87 -21.78 5.88
CA ILE A 28 5.51 -20.80 6.77
C ILE A 28 6.02 -19.57 6.02
N PHE A 29 6.50 -19.73 4.78
CA PHE A 29 7.16 -18.66 4.00
C PHE A 29 6.40 -18.23 2.72
N ASP A 30 5.35 -18.93 2.34
CA ASP A 30 4.41 -18.61 1.25
C ASP A 30 2.98 -18.63 1.82
N PRO A 31 2.63 -17.66 2.68
CA PRO A 31 1.30 -17.60 3.26
C PRO A 31 0.32 -17.35 2.12
N TYR A 32 -0.49 -18.36 1.82
CA TYR A 32 -1.70 -18.18 1.02
C TYR A 32 -2.47 -16.99 1.60
N ARG A 33 -2.53 -15.93 0.79
CA ARG A 33 -2.82 -14.56 1.18
C ARG A 33 -4.31 -14.31 0.94
N PRO A 34 -5.14 -14.15 1.98
CA PRO A 34 -6.50 -13.73 1.77
C PRO A 34 -6.49 -12.31 1.20
N GLU A 35 -7.21 -12.10 0.09
CA GLU A 35 -7.51 -10.80 -0.53
C GLU A 35 -8.45 -9.98 0.38
N SER A 36 -8.00 -9.73 1.61
CA SER A 36 -8.70 -8.91 2.57
C SER A 36 -8.39 -7.45 2.26
N PRO A 37 -9.39 -6.55 2.15
CA PRO A 37 -9.16 -5.12 2.02
C PRO A 37 -8.42 -4.50 3.23
N ASN A 38 -8.22 -5.26 4.31
CA ASN A 38 -7.42 -4.87 5.47
C ASN A 38 -5.95 -5.32 5.39
N SER A 39 -5.59 -6.11 4.37
CA SER A 39 -4.22 -6.53 4.08
C SER A 39 -3.47 -5.40 3.37
N CYS A 40 -2.22 -5.12 3.77
CA CYS A 40 -1.29 -4.32 2.93
C CYS A 40 -0.95 -5.04 1.63
N TRP A 41 -1.22 -6.34 1.63
CA TRP A 41 -0.81 -7.29 0.66
C TRP A 41 -2.06 -7.57 -0.18
N SER A 42 -2.33 -6.71 -1.16
CA SER A 42 -3.41 -6.87 -2.12
C SER A 42 -2.92 -6.50 -3.53
N HIS A 43 -3.30 -7.32 -4.50
CA HIS A 43 -3.08 -7.06 -5.92
C HIS A 43 -4.43 -6.69 -6.51
N ARG A 44 -4.51 -5.57 -7.24
CA ARG A 44 -5.67 -5.36 -8.10
C ARG A 44 -5.43 -6.21 -9.35
N PRO A 45 -6.40 -7.01 -9.83
CA PRO A 45 -6.26 -7.61 -11.15
C PRO A 45 -5.96 -6.48 -12.13
N VAL A 46 -4.94 -6.66 -12.98
CA VAL A 46 -4.62 -5.72 -14.06
C VAL A 46 -5.90 -5.56 -14.85
N ALA A 47 -6.55 -4.40 -14.73
CA ALA A 47 -7.76 -4.12 -15.47
C ALA A 47 -7.38 -4.15 -16.95
N GLU A 48 -7.85 -5.18 -17.65
CA GLU A 48 -7.91 -5.18 -19.11
C GLU A 48 -8.65 -3.90 -19.51
N GLU A 49 -8.03 -3.10 -20.38
CA GLU A 49 -8.49 -1.78 -20.80
C GLU A 49 -9.96 -1.81 -21.24
N THR A 50 -10.87 -1.54 -20.31
CA THR A 50 -12.22 -1.10 -20.63
C THR A 50 -12.31 0.36 -20.26
N TYR A 51 -11.63 1.16 -21.06
CA TYR A 51 -11.93 2.58 -21.22
C TYR A 51 -13.31 2.67 -21.88
N SER A 52 -14.39 2.60 -21.10
CA SER A 52 -15.69 3.01 -21.58
C SER A 52 -15.67 4.54 -21.72
N LYS A 53 -15.47 4.96 -22.96
CA LYS A 53 -15.68 6.31 -23.48
C LYS A 53 -16.89 6.96 -22.78
N SER A 54 -16.67 7.97 -21.96
CA SER A 54 -17.75 8.77 -21.40
C SER A 54 -18.17 9.83 -22.41
N ASP A 55 -19.46 9.81 -22.73
CA ASP A 55 -20.16 10.78 -23.57
C ASP A 55 -19.96 12.21 -23.06
N ASP A 56 -19.69 13.07 -24.03
CA ASP A 56 -19.67 14.52 -24.00
C ASP A 56 -21.01 15.06 -23.49
N GLY A 57 -21.07 15.41 -22.20
CA GLY A 57 -22.27 15.88 -21.50
C GLY A 57 -22.04 17.14 -20.67
N GLU A 58 -22.25 18.30 -21.30
CA GLU A 58 -22.77 19.57 -20.76
C GLU A 58 -22.68 19.79 -19.23
N TYR A 59 -21.65 20.52 -18.78
CA TYR A 59 -21.56 21.03 -17.40
C TYR A 59 -22.62 22.10 -17.14
N LYS A 60 -23.74 21.72 -16.51
CA LYS A 60 -24.59 22.65 -15.77
C LYS A 60 -24.15 22.72 -14.32
N ALA A 61 -23.69 23.90 -13.91
CA ALA A 61 -23.40 24.26 -12.55
C ALA A 61 -24.63 24.02 -11.65
N LYS A 62 -24.44 23.24 -10.58
CA LYS A 62 -25.27 23.30 -9.38
C LYS A 62 -24.37 23.31 -8.16
N GLU A 63 -24.47 24.42 -7.44
CA GLU A 63 -23.88 24.68 -6.13
C GLU A 63 -24.39 23.71 -5.05
N GLU A 64 -23.67 23.76 -3.93
CA GLU A 64 -24.05 23.32 -2.57
C GLU A 64 -23.54 21.95 -2.10
N ASN A 65 -22.25 21.90 -1.76
CA ASN A 65 -21.81 21.24 -0.52
C ASN A 65 -20.54 21.92 0.02
N TYR A 66 -20.73 23.03 0.74
CA TYR A 66 -19.67 23.81 1.37
C TYR A 66 -19.53 23.36 2.83
N ASP A 67 -18.67 22.37 3.12
CA ASP A 67 -18.33 22.02 4.50
C ASP A 67 -17.27 23.02 5.01
N PHE A 68 -17.71 23.90 5.91
CA PHE A 68 -16.90 24.95 6.54
C PHE A 68 -15.69 24.43 7.35
N ARG A 69 -15.51 23.09 7.52
CA ARG A 69 -14.41 22.48 8.28
C ARG A 69 -13.18 22.12 7.45
N THR A 70 -13.28 22.00 6.13
CA THR A 70 -12.17 21.71 5.24
C THR A 70 -12.15 22.72 4.09
N ASN A 71 -11.32 23.76 4.19
CA ASN A 71 -11.03 24.68 3.07
C ASN A 71 -10.21 23.98 1.96
N VAL A 72 -10.42 22.69 1.73
CA VAL A 72 -9.69 21.91 0.73
C VAL A 72 -10.65 21.63 -0.43
N PRO A 73 -10.39 22.16 -1.62
CA PRO A 73 -11.24 21.91 -2.78
C PRO A 73 -11.27 20.40 -3.07
N VAL A 74 -12.43 19.91 -3.54
CA VAL A 74 -12.57 18.53 -4.05
C VAL A 74 -11.45 18.29 -5.08
N GLN A 75 -10.54 17.39 -4.76
CA GLN A 75 -9.39 17.09 -5.61
C GLN A 75 -9.89 16.30 -6.83
N VAL A 76 -9.63 16.82 -8.02
CA VAL A 76 -9.93 16.17 -9.30
C VAL A 76 -8.70 16.32 -10.20
N GLY A 77 -8.41 15.31 -11.02
CA GLY A 77 -7.32 15.35 -11.99
C GLY A 77 -6.49 14.08 -12.03
N GLU A 78 -5.67 13.95 -13.08
CA GLU A 78 -4.95 12.72 -13.45
C GLU A 78 -4.14 12.11 -12.28
N ASN A 79 -3.52 12.95 -11.45
CA ASN A 79 -2.75 12.48 -10.31
C ASN A 79 -3.63 11.87 -9.22
N HIS A 80 -4.73 12.55 -8.88
CA HIS A 80 -5.69 12.08 -7.88
C HIS A 80 -6.32 10.77 -8.35
N ASP A 81 -6.78 10.72 -9.59
CA ASP A 81 -7.40 9.55 -10.20
C ASP A 81 -6.44 8.36 -10.18
N TYR A 82 -5.18 8.57 -10.59
CA TYR A 82 -4.13 7.55 -10.52
C TYR A 82 -3.94 7.01 -9.09
N ILE A 83 -3.92 7.87 -8.08
CA ILE A 83 -3.75 7.46 -6.68
C ILE A 83 -4.93 6.60 -6.24
N MET A 84 -6.16 7.02 -6.53
CA MET A 84 -7.38 6.30 -6.14
C MET A 84 -7.50 4.94 -6.84
N GLU A 85 -7.03 4.84 -8.09
CA GLU A 85 -6.98 3.60 -8.85
C GLU A 85 -5.88 2.64 -8.36
N ASN A 86 -4.77 3.17 -7.86
CA ASN A 86 -3.58 2.37 -7.54
C ASN A 86 -3.34 2.17 -6.04
N THR A 87 -4.28 2.59 -5.19
CA THR A 87 -4.20 2.38 -3.74
C THR A 87 -5.52 1.87 -3.18
N PHE A 88 -5.47 1.29 -1.97
CA PHE A 88 -6.65 1.06 -1.14
C PHE A 88 -6.69 2.10 -0.04
N GLN A 89 -7.88 2.53 0.37
CA GLN A 89 -8.06 3.45 1.49
C GLN A 89 -8.78 2.73 2.62
N LYS A 90 -8.25 2.83 3.84
CA LYS A 90 -8.97 2.35 5.02
C LYS A 90 -10.29 3.13 5.17
N PRO A 91 -11.38 2.52 5.65
CA PRO A 91 -12.63 3.24 5.88
C PRO A 91 -12.44 4.51 6.70
N GLY A 92 -12.99 5.63 6.21
CA GLY A 92 -12.93 6.94 6.85
C GLY A 92 -11.64 7.74 6.60
N VAL A 93 -10.73 7.26 5.74
CA VAL A 93 -9.61 8.06 5.24
C VAL A 93 -10.13 9.10 4.25
N VAL A 94 -9.80 10.36 4.47
CA VAL A 94 -10.14 11.47 3.56
C VAL A 94 -8.94 11.79 2.69
N MET A 95 -9.08 11.63 1.37
CA MET A 95 -8.01 11.78 0.38
C MET A 95 -7.87 13.21 -0.17
N GLU A 96 -8.19 14.20 0.66
CA GLU A 96 -8.03 15.62 0.33
C GLU A 96 -6.56 16.04 0.52
N LEU A 97 -5.73 15.73 -0.47
CA LEU A 97 -4.29 16.01 -0.41
C LEU A 97 -3.95 17.38 -0.99
N THR A 98 -2.68 17.78 -0.92
CA THR A 98 -2.19 18.92 -1.70
C THR A 98 -1.64 18.43 -3.04
N PRO A 99 -1.76 19.20 -4.14
CA PRO A 99 -1.24 18.78 -5.44
C PRO A 99 0.26 18.40 -5.42
N ASN A 100 1.03 19.10 -4.56
CA ASN A 100 2.43 18.78 -4.33
C ASN A 100 2.60 17.39 -3.70
N LEU A 101 1.79 17.05 -2.69
CA LEU A 101 1.85 15.73 -2.07
C LEU A 101 1.39 14.63 -3.03
N GLU A 102 0.34 14.85 -3.82
CA GLU A 102 -0.13 13.87 -4.81
C GLU A 102 0.96 13.51 -5.81
N SER A 103 1.66 14.52 -6.33
CA SER A 103 2.77 14.32 -7.27
C SER A 103 3.87 13.42 -6.68
N GLY A 104 4.21 13.63 -5.41
CA GLY A 104 5.17 12.77 -4.71
C GLY A 104 4.60 11.40 -4.32
N LEU A 105 3.30 11.30 -4.03
CA LEU A 105 2.65 10.04 -3.69
C LEU A 105 2.62 9.08 -4.88
N ILE A 106 2.47 9.58 -6.12
CA ILE A 106 2.63 8.78 -7.34
C ILE A 106 4.00 8.12 -7.39
N TYR A 107 5.05 8.86 -7.06
CA TYR A 107 6.40 8.30 -7.00
C TYR A 107 6.50 7.17 -5.96
N VAL A 108 5.92 7.38 -4.78
CA VAL A 108 5.88 6.37 -3.72
C VAL A 108 5.16 5.11 -4.19
N ILE A 109 3.98 5.24 -4.80
CA ILE A 109 3.20 4.12 -5.36
C ILE A 109 4.01 3.35 -6.42
N LYS A 110 4.69 4.05 -7.33
CA LYS A 110 5.55 3.44 -8.35
C LYS A 110 6.71 2.67 -7.74
N VAL A 111 7.30 3.15 -6.64
CA VAL A 111 8.32 2.37 -5.92
C VAL A 111 7.72 1.10 -5.34
N PHE A 112 6.57 1.15 -4.68
CA PHE A 112 5.89 -0.07 -4.20
C PHE A 112 5.67 -1.09 -5.32
N LYS A 113 5.11 -0.64 -6.45
CA LYS A 113 4.88 -1.49 -7.62
C LYS A 113 6.17 -2.09 -8.18
N SER A 114 7.22 -1.29 -8.33
CA SER A 114 8.51 -1.79 -8.84
C SER A 114 9.17 -2.85 -7.95
N GLN A 115 8.88 -2.85 -6.65
CA GLN A 115 9.48 -3.80 -5.70
C GLN A 115 8.59 -5.02 -5.43
N LEU A 116 7.27 -4.87 -5.56
CA LEU A 116 6.28 -5.87 -5.13
C LEU A 116 5.40 -6.42 -6.25
N GLY A 117 5.51 -5.88 -7.46
CA GLY A 117 4.70 -6.23 -8.63
C GLY A 117 3.86 -5.05 -9.15
N GLU A 118 3.72 -4.93 -10.47
CA GLU A 118 2.96 -3.83 -11.10
C GLU A 118 1.48 -3.80 -10.70
N ASP A 119 0.92 -4.95 -10.32
CA ASP A 119 -0.44 -5.13 -9.84
C ASP A 119 -0.61 -4.82 -8.34
N PHE A 120 0.49 -4.60 -7.61
CA PHE A 120 0.44 -4.24 -6.20
C PHE A 120 -0.21 -2.86 -6.00
N ALA A 121 -1.07 -2.75 -4.98
CA ALA A 121 -1.69 -1.51 -4.58
C ALA A 121 -1.53 -1.30 -3.06
N PRO A 122 -0.75 -0.30 -2.60
CA PRO A 122 -0.56 -0.06 -1.18
C PRO A 122 -1.84 0.45 -0.50
N THR A 123 -1.96 0.16 0.80
CA THR A 123 -3.10 0.60 1.62
C THR A 123 -2.76 1.86 2.40
N ILE A 124 -3.50 2.94 2.15
CA ILE A 124 -3.44 4.19 2.90
C ILE A 124 -4.29 4.07 4.16
N THR A 125 -3.67 4.32 5.32
CA THR A 125 -4.30 4.21 6.64
C THR A 125 -4.69 5.54 7.27
N SER A 126 -4.05 6.63 6.85
CA SER A 126 -4.32 8.00 7.27
C SER A 126 -3.86 8.98 6.19
N ALA A 127 -4.58 10.08 6.01
CA ALA A 127 -4.29 11.12 5.02
C ALA A 127 -4.71 12.48 5.59
N HIS A 128 -5.77 13.11 5.04
CA HIS A 128 -6.33 14.31 5.63
C HIS A 128 -7.17 13.96 6.87
N ASP A 129 -6.56 14.07 8.04
CA ASP A 129 -7.22 13.72 9.30
C ASP A 129 -7.65 14.96 10.09
N SER A 130 -8.80 14.83 10.77
CA SER A 130 -9.35 15.87 11.65
C SER A 130 -8.50 16.09 12.92
N PHE A 131 -8.74 17.24 13.56
CA PHE A 131 -7.98 17.82 14.67
C PHE A 131 -7.81 16.93 15.93
N ASP A 132 -8.49 15.79 16.03
CA ASP A 132 -8.55 14.98 17.25
C ASP A 132 -7.63 13.75 17.25
N LYS A 133 -7.02 13.41 16.11
CA LYS A 133 -6.23 12.17 15.96
C LYS A 133 -4.71 12.37 15.89
N HIS A 134 -4.26 13.60 15.71
CA HIS A 134 -2.85 13.95 15.52
C HIS A 134 -2.47 15.23 16.25
N ASP A 135 -1.18 15.40 16.55
CA ASP A 135 -0.65 16.63 17.17
C ASP A 135 -1.03 17.89 16.35
N ARG A 136 -1.12 19.04 17.03
CA ARG A 136 -1.59 20.31 16.47
C ARG A 136 -0.82 20.81 15.25
N TRP A 137 0.41 20.34 15.08
CA TRP A 137 1.31 20.70 13.99
C TRP A 137 1.45 19.59 12.93
N SER A 138 0.67 18.52 13.03
CA SER A 138 0.74 17.40 12.09
C SER A 138 0.38 17.83 10.67
N LYS A 139 1.20 17.40 9.72
CA LYS A 139 1.00 17.66 8.28
C LYS A 139 -0.25 16.97 7.74
N HIS A 140 -0.75 15.93 8.41
CA HIS A 140 -2.04 15.29 8.10
C HIS A 140 -3.21 16.28 8.13
N ARG A 141 -3.19 17.28 9.02
CA ARG A 141 -4.27 18.29 9.15
C ARG A 141 -4.43 19.21 7.94
N THR A 142 -3.47 19.17 7.02
CA THR A 142 -3.41 20.09 5.88
C THR A 142 -3.34 19.34 4.55
N GLY A 143 -3.62 18.04 4.54
CA GLY A 143 -3.48 17.21 3.33
C GLY A 143 -2.02 17.09 2.85
N ARG A 144 -1.06 17.22 3.77
CA ARG A 144 0.38 17.29 3.47
C ARG A 144 1.17 16.07 3.94
N ALA A 145 0.49 15.08 4.50
CA ALA A 145 1.05 13.79 4.85
C ALA A 145 0.06 12.65 4.59
N VAL A 146 0.62 11.46 4.38
CA VAL A 146 -0.09 10.20 4.17
C VAL A 146 0.67 9.09 4.90
N ASP A 147 -0.07 8.24 5.60
CA ASP A 147 0.46 7.02 6.19
C ASP A 147 0.06 5.82 5.35
N ILE A 148 1.06 5.06 4.92
CA ILE A 148 0.89 3.85 4.11
C ILE A 148 1.22 2.64 4.96
N ARG A 149 0.29 1.71 5.07
CA ARG A 149 0.44 0.53 5.92
C ARG A 149 1.63 -0.33 5.46
N LEU A 150 2.43 -0.79 6.43
CA LEU A 150 3.52 -1.72 6.18
C LEU A 150 3.36 -3.07 6.90
N ASN A 151 2.64 -3.12 8.03
CA ASN A 151 2.64 -4.24 9.00
C ASN A 151 2.61 -5.66 8.40
N ASP A 152 1.88 -5.89 7.30
CA ASP A 152 1.70 -7.21 6.69
C ASP A 152 2.77 -7.55 5.62
N LEU A 153 3.69 -6.63 5.32
CA LEU A 153 4.79 -6.89 4.39
C LEU A 153 5.92 -7.73 5.01
N PRO A 154 6.55 -8.64 4.26
CA PRO A 154 7.78 -9.28 4.70
C PRO A 154 8.85 -8.24 5.05
N LEU A 155 9.56 -8.43 6.17
CA LEU A 155 10.54 -7.47 6.70
C LEU A 155 11.60 -7.04 5.67
N LYS A 156 12.03 -7.98 4.83
CA LYS A 156 12.99 -7.72 3.74
C LYS A 156 12.45 -6.71 2.74
N GLU A 157 11.18 -6.85 2.35
CA GLU A 157 10.54 -5.97 1.39
C GLU A 157 10.21 -4.60 2.01
N LYS A 158 9.76 -4.55 3.27
CA LYS A 158 9.61 -3.30 4.04
C LYS A 158 10.90 -2.48 4.00
N ARG A 159 12.01 -3.10 4.41
CA ARG A 159 13.35 -2.48 4.43
C ARG A 159 13.77 -2.00 3.06
N ARG A 160 13.49 -2.77 2.00
CA ARG A 160 13.86 -2.43 0.64
C ARG A 160 13.11 -1.19 0.15
N VAL A 161 11.78 -1.17 0.28
CA VAL A 161 10.95 -0.02 -0.12
C VAL A 161 11.37 1.25 0.64
N VAL A 162 11.48 1.17 1.97
CA VAL A 162 11.87 2.31 2.80
C VAL A 162 13.26 2.84 2.40
N LYS A 163 14.23 1.95 2.19
CA LYS A 163 15.60 2.35 1.82
C LYS A 163 15.65 3.03 0.46
N ILE A 164 14.90 2.53 -0.53
CA ILE A 164 14.82 3.16 -1.86
C ILE A 164 14.23 4.56 -1.71
N LEU A 165 13.06 4.68 -1.07
CA LEU A 165 12.41 5.97 -0.89
C LEU A 165 13.31 6.96 -0.14
N GLN A 166 13.96 6.57 0.94
CA GLN A 166 14.89 7.44 1.66
C GLN A 166 16.10 7.89 0.81
N GLY A 167 16.52 7.07 -0.17
CA GLY A 167 17.66 7.37 -1.04
C GLY A 167 17.32 8.11 -2.33
N THR A 168 16.07 8.03 -2.81
CA THR A 168 15.69 8.52 -4.15
C THR A 168 14.59 9.56 -4.15
N LEU A 169 13.87 9.73 -3.03
CA LEU A 169 12.77 10.68 -2.95
C LEU A 169 13.29 12.12 -3.10
N PRO A 170 12.61 12.98 -3.89
CA PRO A 170 12.99 14.38 -4.03
C PRO A 170 13.06 15.13 -2.69
N LYS A 171 13.92 16.15 -2.62
CA LYS A 171 14.27 16.84 -1.36
C LYS A 171 13.10 17.60 -0.74
N GLU A 172 12.09 17.93 -1.52
CA GLU A 172 10.85 18.58 -1.10
C GLU A 172 9.93 17.65 -0.30
N TYR A 173 10.23 16.35 -0.24
CA TYR A 173 9.48 15.37 0.52
C TYR A 173 10.32 14.75 1.66
N LYS A 174 9.63 14.06 2.56
CA LYS A 174 10.21 13.30 3.66
C LYS A 174 9.47 11.97 3.77
N VAL A 175 10.21 10.92 4.10
CA VAL A 175 9.66 9.60 4.37
C VAL A 175 10.27 9.02 5.65
N GLU A 176 9.43 8.45 6.51
CA GLU A 176 9.81 7.84 7.78
C GLU A 176 9.10 6.49 7.95
N TRP A 177 9.78 5.53 8.59
CA TRP A 177 9.19 4.25 8.94
C TRP A 177 8.86 4.27 10.43
N GLU A 178 7.59 4.48 10.71
CA GLU A 178 7.06 4.69 12.06
C GLU A 178 6.46 3.42 12.64
N SER A 179 6.42 3.37 13.98
CA SER A 179 5.77 2.28 14.73
C SER A 179 6.27 0.86 14.36
N GLN A 180 7.58 0.74 14.08
CA GLN A 180 8.22 -0.48 13.58
C GLN A 180 7.93 -1.71 14.44
N GLY A 181 7.53 -2.82 13.81
CA GLY A 181 7.22 -4.08 14.50
C GLY A 181 5.93 -4.08 15.33
N THR A 182 5.10 -3.04 15.25
CA THR A 182 3.80 -2.98 15.93
C THR A 182 2.63 -3.15 14.94
N VAL A 183 1.41 -3.31 15.44
CA VAL A 183 0.20 -3.35 14.61
C VAL A 183 -0.08 -2.06 13.84
N ASN A 184 0.51 -0.95 14.28
CA ASN A 184 0.37 0.37 13.67
C ASN A 184 1.56 0.72 12.76
N GLU A 185 2.41 -0.25 12.40
CA GLU A 185 3.56 -0.04 11.55
C GLU A 185 3.17 0.50 10.16
N HIS A 186 3.70 1.68 9.81
CA HIS A 186 3.41 2.37 8.56
C HIS A 186 4.61 3.19 8.06
N LEU A 187 4.54 3.54 6.78
CA LEU A 187 5.40 4.49 6.12
C LEU A 187 4.71 5.86 6.17
N HIS A 188 5.28 6.79 6.93
CA HIS A 188 4.84 8.17 6.95
C HIS A 188 5.50 8.92 5.79
N PHE A 189 4.71 9.51 4.89
CA PHE A 189 5.18 10.28 3.75
C PHE A 189 4.58 11.69 3.79
N GLN A 190 5.43 12.72 3.69
CA GLN A 190 4.97 14.11 3.79
C GLN A 190 5.74 15.09 2.90
N SER A 191 5.12 16.22 2.61
CA SER A 191 5.78 17.38 1.98
C SER A 191 6.50 18.25 3.02
N ARG A 192 7.73 18.67 2.74
CA ARG A 192 8.52 19.55 3.63
C ARG A 192 8.01 20.99 3.64
N HIS A 193 7.56 21.50 2.50
CA HIS A 193 7.19 22.91 2.29
C HIS A 193 5.69 23.11 2.21
#